data_AF-A0A4Y2N0V7-F1
#
_entry.id   AF-A0A4Y2N0V7-F1
#
_cell.length_a   1.000
_cell.length_b   1.000
_cell.length_c   1.000
_cell.angle_alpha   90.00
_cell.angle_beta   90.00
_cell.angle_gamma   90.00
#
_symmetry.space_group_name_H-M   'P 1'
#
loop_
_entity.id
_entity.type
_entity.pdbx_description
1 polymer ?
#
loop_
_entity_poly.entity_id
_entity_poly.type
_entity_poly.pdbx_seq_one_letter_code
_entity_poly.pdbx_strand_id
1 'polypeptide(L)' 'MKDGDDVVKNDRTQILEQPNGLIALVIEAAMPEDSGKYVVIATNDEGKTRSSANVAVV' A
#
# COMPACT_ATOMS: atom_id res chain seq x y z
N MET A 1 -0.63 -3.08 -3.93
CA MET A 1 -0.71 -2.67 -5.35
C MET A 1 -1.13 -1.21 -5.46
N LYS A 2 -0.58 -0.49 -6.43
CA LYS A 2 -1.04 0.82 -6.92
C LYS A 2 -1.43 0.63 -8.39
N ASP A 3 -2.65 1.00 -8.76
CA ASP A 3 -3.15 1.01 -10.16
C ASP A 3 -3.05 -0.32 -10.96
N GLY A 4 -2.79 -1.45 -10.30
CA GLY A 4 -2.65 -2.75 -10.96
C GLY A 4 -1.28 -3.41 -10.77
N ASP A 5 -0.29 -2.65 -10.29
CA ASP A 5 1.07 -3.12 -10.07
C ASP A 5 1.41 -3.20 -8.59
N ASP A 6 2.29 -4.12 -8.21
CA ASP A 6 2.76 -4.23 -6.83
C ASP A 6 3.54 -2.97 -6.42
N VAL A 7 3.29 -2.52 -5.18
CA VAL A 7 4.01 -1.37 -4.64
C VAL A 7 5.41 -1.84 -4.28
N VAL A 8 6.40 -1.40 -5.05
CA VAL A 8 7.80 -1.76 -4.84
C VAL A 8 8.37 -0.91 -3.70
N LYS A 9 8.95 -1.57 -2.70
CA LYS A 9 9.68 -0.90 -1.62
C LYS A 9 10.89 -0.17 -2.21
N ASN A 10 11.03 1.12 -1.93
CA ASN A 10 12.15 1.96 -2.34
C ASN A 10 12.48 2.96 -1.23
N ASP A 11 13.41 3.89 -1.47
CA ASP A 11 13.83 4.87 -0.45
C ASP A 11 12.67 5.72 0.08
N ARG A 12 11.65 5.99 -0.76
CA ARG A 12 10.47 6.78 -0.41
C ARG A 12 9.29 5.93 0.06
N THR A 13 9.24 4.64 -0.29
CA THR A 13 8.07 3.79 -0.08
C THR A 13 8.42 2.62 0.83
N GLN A 14 7.81 2.60 2.00
CA GLN A 14 8.06 1.58 3.02
C GLN A 14 6.77 0.87 3.41
N ILE A 15 6.88 -0.46 3.58
CA ILE A 15 5.83 -1.27 4.19
C ILE A 15 6.30 -1.58 5.60
N LEU A 16 5.49 -1.20 6.59
CA LEU A 16 5.71 -1.46 8.00
C LEU A 16 4.76 -2.54 8.47
N GLU A 17 5.30 -3.52 9.20
CA GLU A 17 4.54 -4.57 9.85
C GLU A 17 4.75 -4.45 11.35
N GLN A 18 3.66 -4.23 12.08
CA GLN A 18 3.68 -4.09 13.52
C GLN A 18 3.38 -5.44 14.21
N PRO A 19 3.94 -5.71 15.39
CA PRO A 19 3.70 -6.96 16.13
C PRO A 19 2.23 -7.23 16.50
N ASN A 20 1.38 -6.19 16.49
CA ASN A 20 -0.06 -6.29 16.74
C ASN A 20 -0.86 -6.73 15.49
N GLY A 21 -0.20 -7.05 14.38
CA GLY A 21 -0.84 -7.44 13.12
C GLY A 21 -1.25 -6.26 12.22
N LEU A 22 -0.87 -5.03 12.57
CA LEU A 22 -1.12 -3.86 11.74
C LEU A 22 -0.06 -3.75 10.63
N ILE A 23 -0.53 -3.60 9.40
CA ILE A 23 0.30 -3.37 8.22
C ILE A 23 0.05 -1.94 7.73
N ALA A 24 1.11 -1.18 7.50
CA ALA A 24 1.04 0.20 7.02
C ALA A 24 1.91 0.40 5.78
N LEU A 25 1.41 1.18 4.81
CA LEU A 25 2.18 1.69 3.68
C LEU A 25 2.52 3.16 3.95
N VAL A 26 3.80 3.50 3.89
CA VAL A 26 4.32 4.85 4.10
C VAL A 26 4.98 5.32 2.81
N ILE A 27 4.60 6.51 2.34
CA ILE A 27 5.20 7.19 1.19
C ILE A 27 5.76 8.53 1.67
N GLU A 28 7.08 8.63 1.76
CA GLU A 28 7.80 9.83 2.16
C GLU A 28 7.87 10.84 1.01
N ALA A 29 7.69 12.12 1.35
CA ALA A 29 7.66 13.24 0.40
C ALA A 29 6.74 12.93 -0.79
N ALA A 30 5.46 12.66 -0.51
CA ALA A 30 4.47 12.32 -1.54
C ALA A 30 4.35 13.45 -2.58
N MET A 31 4.34 13.06 -3.86
CA MET A 31 4.24 13.92 -5.02
C MET A 31 2.92 13.66 -5.75
N PRO A 32 2.46 14.55 -6.65
CA PRO A 32 1.21 14.36 -7.39
C PRO A 32 1.11 13.00 -8.12
N GLU A 33 2.24 12.48 -8.61
CA GLU A 33 2.37 11.15 -9.25
C GLU A 33 2.07 9.96 -8.31
N ASP A 34 2.19 10.16 -7.01
CA ASP A 34 1.84 9.17 -5.99
C ASP A 34 0.33 9.09 -5.77
N SER A 35 -0.47 10.01 -6.34
CA SER A 35 -1.92 9.88 -6.36
C SER A 35 -2.33 8.63 -7.15
N GLY A 36 -3.43 8.00 -6.75
CA GLY A 36 -3.93 6.81 -7.42
C GLY A 36 -4.77 5.92 -6.52
N LYS A 37 -5.14 4.75 -7.05
CA LYS A 37 -5.89 3.74 -6.29
C LYS A 37 -4.93 2.73 -5.69
N TYR A 38 -4.90 2.70 -4.37
CA TYR A 38 -4.11 1.74 -3.60
C TYR A 38 -4.98 0.57 -3.18
N VAL A 39 -4.44 -0.65 -3.31
CA VAL A 39 -5.10 -1.90 -2.93
C VAL A 39 -4.16 -2.70 -2.04
N VAL A 40 -4.64 -3.08 -0.86
CA VAL A 40 -3.99 -4.06 0.02
C VAL A 40 -4.66 -5.42 -0.16
N ILE A 41 -3.85 -6.47 -0.21
CA ILE A 41 -4.31 -7.86 -0.34
C ILE A 41 -3.71 -8.65 0.80
N ALA A 42 -4.55 -9.15 1.70
CA ALA A 42 -4.12 -10.07 2.76
C ALA A 42 -4.42 -11.51 2.29
N THR A 43 -3.41 -12.37 2.37
CA THR A 43 -3.48 -13.78 1.93
C THR A 43 -3.15 -14.69 3.10
N ASN A 44 -3.92 -15.76 3.27
CA ASN A 44 -3.61 -16.90 4.13
C ASN A 44 -3.83 -18.20 3.34
N ASP A 45 -3.63 -19.36 3.97
CA ASP A 45 -3.73 -20.67 3.30
C ASP A 45 -5.15 -20.95 2.77
N GLU A 46 -6.18 -20.35 3.37
CA GLU A 46 -7.58 -20.55 3.01
C GLU A 46 -8.08 -19.57 1.93
N GLY A 47 -7.36 -18.48 1.66
CA GLY A 47 -7.78 -17.53 0.64
C GLY A 47 -7.17 -16.13 0.74
N LYS A 48 -7.87 -15.17 0.14
CA LYS A 48 -7.43 -13.78 0.01
C LYS A 48 -8.57 -12.80 0.29
N THR A 49 -8.27 -11.72 1.00
CA THR A 49 -9.16 -10.56 1.12
C THR A 49 -8.49 -9.31 0.60
N ARG A 50 -9.27 -8.32 0.18
CA ARG A 50 -8.78 -7.08 -0.43
C ARG A 50 -9.49 -5.86 0.16
N SER A 51 -8.74 -4.78 0.34
CA SER A 51 -9.28 -3.45 0.65
C SER A 51 -8.61 -2.41 -0.24
N SER A 52 -9.32 -1.33 -0.59
CA SER A 52 -8.79 -0.30 -1.48
C SER A 52 -9.17 1.11 -1.04
N ALA A 53 -8.29 2.07 -1.30
CA ALA A 53 -8.50 3.49 -1.05
C ALA A 53 -7.98 4.33 -2.22
N ASN A 54 -8.69 5.43 -2.51
CA ASN A 54 -8.21 6.44 -3.46
C ASN A 54 -7.42 7.49 -2.68
N VAL A 55 -6.19 7.75 -3.11
CA VAL A 55 -5.30 8.75 -2.49
C VAL A 55 -5.09 9.88 -3.49
N ALA A 56 -5.23 11.11 -3.01
CA ALA A 56 -4.97 12.32 -3.77
C ALA A 56 -3.93 13.16 -3.03
N VAL A 57 -2.87 13.54 -3.73
CA VAL A 57 -1.84 14.48 -3.28
C VAL A 57 -2.07 15.79 -4.05
N VAL A 58 -2.31 16.88 -3.31
CA VAL A 58 -2.63 18.21 -3.85
C VAL A 58 -1.54 19.23 -3.58
#